data_AF-A0A3C0GD95-F1
#
_entry.id   AF-A0A3C0GD95-F1
#
_cell.length_a   1.000
_cell.length_b   1.000
_cell.length_c   1.000
_cell.angle_alpha   90.00
_cell.angle_beta   90.00
_cell.angle_gamma   90.00
#
_symmetry.space_group_name_H-M   'P 1'
#
loop_
_entity.id
_entity.type
_entity.pdbx_description
1 polymer ?
#
loop_
_entity_poly.entity_id
_entity_poly.type
_entity_poly.pdbx_seq_one_letter_code
_entity_poly.pdbx_strand_id
1 'polypeptide(L)'
;PVDGLKELASQMVSLRKKFNNYHSFAGKSIDEILGENMLANAEILEVHTLNSGYRKNNNGKFSFVPFSYELQLAPIMSFLEFDFNGDLKTEVLAAGNYFG
;
A
#
# COMPACT_ATOMS: atom_id res chain seq x y z
N PRO A 1 -3.96 -0.76 -7.32
CA PRO A 1 -4.06 -1.20 -8.75
C PRO A 1 -3.49 -2.61 -8.87
N VAL A 2 -4.14 -3.49 -9.62
CA VAL A 2 -3.54 -4.77 -10.00
C VAL A 2 -2.75 -4.51 -11.29
N ASP A 3 -1.47 -4.85 -11.29
CA ASP A 3 -0.58 -4.61 -12.42
C ASP A 3 -0.97 -5.43 -13.65
N GLY A 4 -0.80 -4.84 -14.84
CA GLY A 4 -1.10 -5.49 -16.11
C GLY A 4 0.02 -6.43 -16.58
N LEU A 5 -0.20 -7.11 -17.71
CA LEU A 5 0.78 -8.02 -18.30
C LEU A 5 2.16 -7.36 -18.49
N LYS A 6 2.19 -6.09 -18.91
CA LYS A 6 3.45 -5.38 -19.16
C LYS A 6 4.27 -5.22 -17.89
N GLU A 7 3.65 -4.71 -16.84
CA GLU A 7 4.26 -4.47 -15.54
C GLU A 7 4.70 -5.78 -14.90
N LEU A 8 3.81 -6.78 -14.86
CA LEU A 8 4.12 -8.11 -14.30
C LEU A 8 5.24 -8.82 -15.08
N ALA A 9 5.20 -8.81 -16.42
CA ALA A 9 6.24 -9.44 -17.24
C ALA A 9 7.58 -8.70 -17.19
N SER A 10 7.60 -7.43 -16.77
CA SER A 10 8.85 -6.69 -16.53
C SER A 10 9.60 -7.20 -15.30
N GLN A 11 8.85 -7.64 -14.28
CA GLN A 11 9.40 -8.22 -13.04
C GLN A 11 9.60 -9.73 -13.17
N MET A 12 8.76 -10.41 -13.95
CA MET A 12 8.75 -11.87 -14.10
C MET A 12 8.84 -12.28 -15.57
N VAL A 13 10.06 -12.47 -16.07
CA VAL A 13 10.32 -12.79 -17.48
C VAL A 13 9.62 -14.07 -17.96
N SER A 14 9.37 -15.03 -17.05
CA SER A 14 8.61 -16.26 -17.35
C SER A 14 7.19 -15.98 -17.85
N LEU A 15 6.54 -14.92 -17.34
CA LEU A 15 5.20 -14.52 -17.78
C LEU A 15 5.18 -14.03 -19.23
N ARG A 16 6.27 -13.40 -19.70
CA ARG A 16 6.41 -12.96 -21.10
C ARG A 16 6.43 -14.15 -22.07
N LYS A 17 7.01 -15.28 -21.65
CA LYS A 17 7.02 -16.52 -22.46
C LYS A 17 5.67 -17.22 -22.45
N LYS A 18 4.93 -17.13 -21.33
CA LYS A 18 3.62 -17.76 -21.15
C LYS A 18 2.50 -16.98 -21.85
N PHE A 19 2.56 -15.65 -21.83
CA PHE A 19 1.56 -14.78 -22.41
C PHE A 19 2.21 -13.81 -23.41
N ASN A 20 2.13 -14.16 -24.69
CA ASN A 20 2.76 -13.38 -25.77
C ASN A 20 1.94 -12.16 -26.21
N ASN A 21 0.68 -12.06 -25.76
CA ASN A 21 -0.21 -10.94 -26.06
C ASN A 21 -1.23 -10.72 -24.93
N TYR A 22 -1.79 -9.50 -24.86
CA TYR A 22 -2.75 -9.13 -23.82
C TYR A 22 -4.03 -9.97 -23.85
N HIS A 23 -4.46 -10.41 -25.03
CA HIS A 23 -5.66 -11.25 -25.16
C HIS A 23 -5.50 -12.59 -24.43
N SER A 24 -4.32 -13.20 -24.50
CA SER A 24 -4.00 -14.46 -23.81
C SER A 24 -3.93 -14.33 -22.29
N PHE A 25 -3.70 -13.11 -21.78
CA PHE A 25 -3.61 -12.81 -20.34
C PHE A 25 -4.94 -12.35 -19.74
N ALA A 26 -5.77 -11.65 -20.51
CA ALA A 26 -7.00 -11.04 -20.04
C ALA A 26 -7.98 -12.07 -19.45
N GLY A 27 -8.54 -11.76 -18.28
CA GLY A 27 -9.55 -12.60 -17.62
C GLY A 27 -9.01 -13.85 -16.92
N LYS A 28 -7.70 -14.08 -16.93
CA LYS A 28 -7.06 -15.19 -16.22
C LYS A 28 -7.05 -14.96 -14.71
N SER A 29 -7.30 -16.02 -13.94
CA SER A 29 -7.11 -15.98 -12.48
C SER A 29 -5.63 -15.92 -12.10
N ILE A 30 -5.34 -15.58 -10.84
CA ILE A 30 -3.95 -15.59 -10.35
C ILE A 30 -3.33 -17.00 -10.42
N ASP A 31 -4.13 -18.04 -10.19
CA ASP A 31 -3.72 -19.44 -10.31
C ASP A 31 -3.38 -19.81 -11.75
N GLU A 32 -4.16 -19.35 -12.72
CA GLU A 32 -3.85 -19.55 -14.14
C GLU A 32 -2.60 -18.78 -14.58
N ILE A 33 -2.35 -17.59 -14.01
CA ILE A 33 -1.20 -16.76 -14.35
C ILE A 33 0.09 -17.35 -13.76
N LEU A 34 0.12 -17.64 -12.45
CA LEU A 34 1.32 -18.08 -11.74
C LEU A 34 1.53 -19.60 -11.83
N GLY A 35 0.45 -20.38 -11.89
CA GLY A 35 0.48 -21.83 -11.88
C GLY A 35 0.73 -22.42 -10.49
N GLU A 36 0.26 -23.66 -10.29
CA GLU A 36 0.32 -24.36 -8.99
C GLU A 36 1.74 -24.46 -8.41
N ASN A 37 2.74 -24.75 -9.25
CA ASN A 37 4.13 -24.87 -8.78
C ASN A 37 4.68 -23.57 -8.21
N MET A 38 4.31 -22.42 -8.79
CA MET A 38 4.80 -21.14 -8.31
C MET A 38 4.06 -20.75 -7.03
N LEU A 39 2.73 -20.96 -7.01
CA LEU A 39 1.90 -20.70 -5.84
C LEU A 39 2.28 -21.55 -4.63
N ALA A 40 2.58 -22.84 -4.84
CA ALA A 40 2.98 -23.75 -3.77
C ALA A 40 4.28 -23.32 -3.06
N ASN A 41 5.12 -22.55 -3.75
CA ASN A 41 6.37 -22.01 -3.21
C ASN A 41 6.29 -20.51 -2.92
N ALA A 42 5.11 -19.89 -3.06
CA ALA A 42 4.93 -18.46 -2.84
C ALA A 42 4.73 -18.15 -1.36
N GLU A 43 5.31 -17.04 -0.92
CA GLU A 43 4.94 -16.41 0.34
C GLU A 43 3.72 -15.51 0.10
N ILE A 44 2.63 -15.78 0.83
CA ILE A 44 1.41 -14.97 0.75
C ILE A 44 1.51 -13.88 1.81
N LEU A 45 1.53 -12.63 1.35
CA LEU A 45 1.53 -11.45 2.21
C LEU A 45 0.15 -10.78 2.16
N GLU A 46 -0.43 -10.54 3.33
CA GLU A 46 -1.73 -9.87 3.48
C GLU A 46 -1.56 -8.45 4.03
N VAL A 47 -2.33 -7.51 3.47
CA VAL A 47 -2.41 -6.14 3.98
C VAL A 47 -3.73 -5.98 4.73
N HIS A 48 -3.65 -5.71 6.02
CA HIS A 48 -4.83 -5.55 6.89
C HIS A 48 -5.29 -4.09 7.05
N THR A 49 -4.47 -3.11 6.63
CA THR A 49 -4.78 -1.69 6.79
C THR A 49 -4.14 -0.88 5.67
N LEU A 50 -4.97 -0.06 5.03
CA LEU A 50 -4.55 0.92 4.03
C LEU A 50 -4.79 2.36 4.50
N ASN A 51 -5.41 2.54 5.67
CA ASN A 51 -5.67 3.85 6.22
C ASN A 51 -4.40 4.53 6.75
N SER A 52 -4.29 5.82 6.49
CA SER A 52 -3.39 6.71 7.21
C SER A 52 -3.84 6.83 8.68
N GLY A 53 -2.89 6.86 9.60
CA GLY A 53 -3.18 6.96 11.02
C GLY A 53 -1.92 6.91 11.85
N TYR A 54 -2.09 6.81 13.17
CA TYR A 54 -0.99 6.66 14.11
C TYR A 54 -1.21 5.49 15.03
N ARG A 55 -0.13 4.99 15.64
CA ARG A 55 -0.22 4.00 16.70
C ARG A 55 -0.17 4.70 18.05
N LYS A 56 -1.30 4.70 18.76
CA LYS A 56 -1.39 5.24 20.12
C LYS A 56 -0.71 4.28 21.09
N ASN A 57 0.29 4.77 21.81
CA ASN A 57 0.93 4.03 22.90
C ASN A 57 0.11 4.17 24.19
N ASN A 58 -0.45 3.06 24.67
CA ASN A 58 -1.11 2.96 25.97
C ASN A 58 -0.25 2.07 26.87
N ASN A 59 0.76 2.65 27.53
CA ASN A 59 1.67 1.97 28.47
C ASN A 59 2.34 0.71 27.87
N GLY A 60 2.91 0.84 26.68
CA GLY A 60 3.60 -0.23 25.95
C GLY A 60 2.69 -1.06 25.03
N LYS A 61 1.36 -0.85 25.08
CA LYS A 61 0.42 -1.46 24.14
C LYS A 61 0.03 -0.46 23.06
N PHE A 62 0.29 -0.80 21.81
CA PHE A 62 -0.05 0.05 20.67
C PHE A 62 -1.40 -0.32 20.07
N SER A 63 -2.26 0.68 19.89
CA SER A 63 -3.51 0.56 19.14
C SER A 63 -3.47 1.49 17.93
N PHE A 64 -3.81 0.98 16.74
CA PHE A 64 -3.93 1.84 15.55
C PHE A 64 -5.16 2.73 15.65
N VAL A 65 -4.99 4.01 15.37
CA VAL A 65 -6.05 5.02 15.31
C VAL A 65 -6.03 5.62 13.90
N PRO A 66 -7.05 5.37 13.07
CA PRO A 66 -7.11 5.97 11.75
C PRO A 66 -7.33 7.49 11.87
N PHE A 67 -6.76 8.25 10.96
CA PHE A 67 -7.10 9.67 10.83
C PHE A 67 -8.49 9.86 10.23
N SER A 68 -9.03 11.07 10.35
CA SER A 68 -10.29 11.46 9.68
C SER A 68 -10.17 11.37 8.16
N TYR A 69 -11.33 11.38 7.49
CA TYR A 69 -11.43 11.16 6.05
C TYR A 69 -10.56 12.12 5.22
N GLU A 70 -10.46 13.37 5.63
CA GLU A 70 -9.69 14.43 4.96
C GLU A 70 -8.21 14.05 4.81
N LEU A 71 -7.67 13.34 5.81
CA LEU A 71 -6.28 12.88 5.86
C LEU A 71 -6.07 11.51 5.19
N GLN A 72 -7.10 10.94 4.56
CA GLN A 72 -7.02 9.73 3.73
C GLN A 72 -6.94 10.05 2.24
N LEU A 73 -7.25 11.29 1.84
CA LEU A 73 -7.42 11.69 0.43
C LEU A 73 -6.12 11.67 -0.36
N ALA A 74 -4.98 11.94 0.29
CA ALA A 74 -3.67 11.99 -0.34
C ALA A 74 -2.59 11.42 0.60
N PRO A 75 -1.45 10.96 0.06
CA PRO A 75 -0.34 10.49 0.87
C PRO A 75 0.17 11.57 1.82
N ILE A 76 0.28 11.23 3.11
CA ILE A 76 0.94 12.06 4.12
C ILE A 76 2.43 11.72 4.10
N MET A 77 3.27 12.72 3.86
CA MET A 77 4.70 12.53 3.60
C MET A 77 5.61 13.17 4.66
N SER A 78 5.06 14.07 5.48
CA SER A 78 5.82 14.76 6.53
C SER A 78 4.93 15.11 7.71
N PHE A 79 5.56 15.19 8.89
CA PHE A 79 4.95 15.64 10.13
C PHE A 79 5.88 16.65 10.80
N LEU A 80 5.35 17.79 11.21
CA LEU A 80 6.05 18.78 12.02
C LEU A 80 5.40 18.84 13.40
N GLU A 81 6.20 18.59 14.42
CA GLU A 81 5.82 18.73 15.83
C GLU A 81 6.17 20.15 16.30
N PHE A 82 5.18 20.94 16.69
CA PHE A 82 5.35 22.31 17.19
C PHE A 82 4.15 22.75 18.05
N ASP A 83 4.36 23.68 19.00
CA ASP A 83 3.29 24.31 19.77
C ASP A 83 2.75 25.51 18.97
N PHE A 84 1.70 25.28 18.18
CA PHE A 84 1.18 26.29 17.25
C PHE A 84 0.29 27.32 17.94
N ASN A 85 -0.21 27.04 19.13
CA ASN A 85 -1.19 27.89 19.84
C ASN A 85 -0.63 28.53 21.14
N GLY A 86 0.59 28.17 21.55
CA GLY A 86 1.27 28.70 22.73
C GLY A 86 0.77 28.14 24.06
N ASP A 87 0.09 26.99 24.07
CA ASP A 87 -0.48 26.40 25.29
C ASP A 87 0.47 25.42 26.01
N LEU A 88 1.73 25.34 25.57
CA LEU A 88 2.75 24.40 26.05
C LEU A 88 2.43 22.93 25.80
N LYS A 89 1.45 22.62 24.94
CA LYS A 89 1.25 21.31 24.35
C LYS A 89 1.67 21.35 22.89
N THR A 90 2.18 20.23 22.43
CA THR A 90 2.71 20.13 21.08
C THR A 90 1.68 19.51 20.18
N GLU A 91 1.39 20.18 19.06
CA GLU A 91 0.56 19.62 17.99
C GLU A 91 1.42 19.09 16.85
N VAL A 92 0.77 18.34 15.97
CA VAL A 92 1.40 17.77 14.79
C VAL A 92 0.72 18.30 13.54
N LEU A 93 1.48 19.04 12.72
CA LEU A 93 1.08 19.42 11.39
C LEU A 93 1.47 18.33 10.40
N ALA A 94 0.48 17.67 9.80
CA ALA A 94 0.67 16.71 8.73
C ALA A 94 0.72 17.43 7.38
N ALA A 95 1.72 17.11 6.56
CA ALA A 95 1.84 17.64 5.21
C ALA A 95 2.01 16.50 4.21
N GLY A 96 1.37 16.64 3.06
CA GLY A 96 1.45 15.64 2.01
C GLY A 96 0.50 15.97 0.88
N ASN A 97 1.05 15.97 -0.32
CA ASN A 97 0.29 15.86 -1.56
C ASN A 97 1.21 15.16 -2.56
N TYR A 98 0.74 14.06 -3.14
CA TYR A 98 1.50 13.32 -4.14
C TYR A 98 1.16 13.91 -5.51
N PHE A 99 1.83 15.02 -5.85
CA PHE A 99 1.65 15.84 -7.04
C PHE A 99 0.27 16.55 -7.11
N GLY A 100 0.30 17.88 -7.27
CA GLY A 100 -0.84 18.60 -7.86
C GLY A 100 -0.99 18.25 -9.33
#